data_AF-A0A2W7C2J8-F1
#
_entry.id   AF-A0A2W7C2J8-F1
#
_cell.length_a   1.000
_cell.length_b   1.000
_cell.length_c   1.000
_cell.angle_alpha   90.00
_cell.angle_beta   90.00
_cell.angle_gamma   90.00
#
_symmetry.space_group_name_H-M   'P 1'
#
loop_
_entity.id
_entity.type
_entity.pdbx_description
1 polymer ?
#
loop_
_entity_poly.entity_id
_entity_poly.type
_entity_poly.pdbx_seq_one_letter_code
_entity_poly.pdbx_strand_id
1 'polypeptide(L)' 'MRPLPRNVDADAVLAIGAYLDDQAHSVPISIRGSIDEVRKRTGTSLSDHQLEELIIESAAARHLSLLLDVRQAKGDSRLP' A
#
# COMPACT_ATOMS: atom_id res chain seq x y z
N MET A 1 -9.51 6.37 15.31
CA MET A 1 -9.46 6.67 13.86
C MET A 1 -9.26 8.17 13.71
N ARG A 2 -8.21 8.60 13.01
CA ARG A 2 -8.03 10.02 12.68
C ARG A 2 -9.12 10.44 11.68
N PRO A 3 -9.57 11.70 11.69
CA PRO A 3 -10.49 12.18 10.65
C PRO A 3 -9.83 11.98 9.28
N LEU A 4 -10.55 11.35 8.35
CA LEU A 4 -10.08 11.22 6.97
C LEU A 4 -9.86 12.64 6.41
N PRO A 5 -8.69 12.94 5.83
CA PRO A 5 -8.47 14.22 5.17
C PRO A 5 -9.54 14.45 4.09
N ARG A 6 -9.94 15.71 3.88
CA ARG A 6 -11.00 16.10 2.93
C ARG A 6 -10.78 15.63 1.48
N ASN A 7 -9.56 15.17 1.14
CA ASN A 7 -9.16 14.66 -0.16
C ASN A 7 -8.89 13.14 -0.14
N VAL A 8 -9.53 12.37 0.74
CA VAL A 8 -9.43 10.92 0.67
C VAL A 8 -10.17 10.41 -0.56
N ASP A 9 -9.39 9.80 -1.44
CA ASP A 9 -9.88 9.06 -2.59
C ASP A 9 -10.59 7.79 -2.10
N ALA A 10 -11.92 7.83 -2.10
CA ALA A 10 -12.75 6.73 -1.61
C ALA A 10 -12.53 5.44 -2.44
N ASP A 11 -12.27 5.57 -3.74
CA ASP A 11 -12.03 4.43 -4.61
C ASP A 11 -10.72 3.75 -4.24
N ALA A 12 -9.68 4.53 -3.92
CA ALA A 12 -8.42 4.00 -3.41
C ALA A 12 -8.61 3.25 -2.09
N VAL A 13 -9.39 3.80 -1.14
CA VAL A 13 -9.65 3.14 0.16
C VAL A 13 -10.41 1.83 -0.02
N LEU A 14 -11.44 1.82 -0.87
CA LEU A 14 -12.22 0.61 -1.17
C LEU A 14 -11.36 -0.45 -1.85
N ALA A 15 -10.52 -0.05 -2.81
CA ALA A 15 -9.62 -0.96 -3.51
C ALA A 15 -8.55 -1.54 -2.58
N ILE A 16 -7.98 -0.73 -1.68
CA ILE A 16 -7.05 -1.20 -0.64
C ILE A 16 -7.74 -2.22 0.25
N GLY A 17 -8.95 -1.92 0.74
CA GLY A 17 -9.72 -2.83 1.58
C GLY A 17 -9.96 -4.18 0.90
N ALA A 18 -10.50 -4.14 -0.32
CA ALA A 18 -10.77 -5.34 -1.10
C ALA A 18 -9.49 -6.17 -1.36
N TYR A 19 -8.39 -5.52 -1.73
CA TYR A 19 -7.13 -6.21 -1.96
C TYR A 19 -6.59 -6.89 -0.69
N LEU A 20 -6.64 -6.20 0.46
CA LEU A 20 -6.21 -6.78 1.72
C LEU A 20 -7.09 -7.95 2.17
N ASP A 21 -8.40 -7.85 1.96
CA ASP A 21 -9.34 -8.92 2.28
C ASP A 21 -9.12 -10.15 1.38
N ASP A 22 -8.85 -9.95 0.08
CA ASP A 22 -8.48 -11.02 -0.86
C ASP A 22 -7.17 -11.72 -0.47
N GLN A 23 -6.21 -10.97 0.09
CA GLN A 23 -4.87 -11.46 0.44
C GLN A 23 -4.74 -11.91 1.90
N ALA A 24 -5.81 -11.87 2.70
CA ALA A 24 -5.76 -12.18 4.14
C ALA A 24 -5.20 -13.58 4.45
N HIS A 25 -5.32 -14.53 3.52
CA HIS A 25 -4.77 -15.89 3.63
C HIS A 25 -3.32 -16.04 3.15
N SER A 26 -2.76 -15.02 2.49
CA SER A 26 -1.48 -15.09 1.78
C SER A 26 -0.47 -14.08 2.33
N VAL A 27 -0.36 -14.02 3.66
CA VAL A 27 0.60 -13.17 4.38
C VAL A 27 2.05 -13.70 4.26
N PRO A 28 3.06 -12.81 4.24
CA PRO A 28 2.98 -11.35 4.38
C PRO A 28 2.62 -10.61 3.09
N ILE A 29 1.84 -9.53 3.21
CA ILE A 29 1.38 -8.72 2.07
C ILE A 29 2.43 -7.66 1.71
N SER A 30 2.85 -7.63 0.46
CA SER A 30 3.80 -6.64 -0.09
C SER A 30 3.17 -5.25 -0.18
N ILE A 31 3.81 -4.23 0.38
CA ILE A 31 3.34 -2.84 0.30
C ILE A 31 3.41 -2.36 -1.16
N ARG A 32 4.53 -2.62 -1.84
CA ARG A 32 4.71 -2.23 -3.24
C ARG A 32 3.67 -2.88 -4.16
N GLY A 33 3.47 -4.19 -4.00
CA GLY A 33 2.48 -4.95 -4.76
C GLY A 33 1.06 -4.47 -4.51
N SER A 34 0.75 -4.10 -3.27
CA SER A 34 -0.53 -3.46 -2.93
C SER A 34 -0.72 -2.13 -3.67
N ILE A 35 0.30 -1.26 -3.68
CA ILE A 35 0.24 0.04 -4.39
C ILE A 35 0.04 -0.18 -5.89
N ASP A 36 0.81 -1.07 -6.50
CA ASP A 36 0.72 -1.37 -7.93
C ASP A 36 -0.67 -1.90 -8.29
N GLU A 37 -1.25 -2.74 -7.44
CA GLU A 37 -2.59 -3.28 -7.66
C GLU A 37 -3.69 -2.22 -7.48
N VAL A 38 -3.58 -1.38 -6.46
CA VAL A 38 -4.52 -0.26 -6.25
C VAL A 38 -4.48 0.71 -7.42
N ARG A 39 -3.30 1.04 -7.95
CA ARG A 39 -3.16 1.91 -9.13
C ARG A 39 -3.72 1.28 -10.41
N LYS A 40 -3.69 -0.05 -10.56
CA LYS A 40 -4.32 -0.72 -11.70
C LYS A 40 -5.84 -0.70 -11.59
N ARG A 41 -6.37 -0.82 -10.36
CA ARG A 41 -7.81 -0.89 -10.10
C ARG A 41 -8.49 0.47 -10.00
N THR A 42 -7.72 1.54 -9.75
CA THR A 42 -8.27 2.88 -9.48
C THR A 42 -7.55 3.96 -10.29
N GLY A 43 -8.26 5.03 -10.66
CA GLY A 43 -7.69 6.24 -11.26
C GLY A 43 -7.06 7.19 -10.24
N THR A 44 -6.57 6.67 -9.11
CA THR A 44 -6.26 7.50 -7.94
C THR A 44 -5.14 8.50 -8.18
N SER A 45 -5.35 9.72 -7.70
CA SER A 45 -4.35 10.80 -7.72
C SER A 45 -3.45 10.82 -6.48
N LEU A 46 -3.67 9.91 -5.52
CA LEU A 46 -2.83 9.79 -4.34
C LEU A 46 -1.40 9.44 -4.73
N SER A 47 -0.44 10.03 -4.03
CA SER A 47 0.97 9.66 -4.13
C SER A 47 1.22 8.27 -3.56
N ASP A 48 2.31 7.62 -3.98
CA ASP A 48 2.70 6.30 -3.44
C ASP A 48 2.85 6.33 -1.91
N HIS A 49 3.36 7.45 -1.36
CA HIS A 49 3.49 7.63 0.09
C HIS A 49 2.12 7.68 0.80
N GLN A 50 1.14 8.38 0.22
CA GLN A 50 -0.22 8.41 0.78
C GLN A 50 -0.91 7.05 0.68
N LEU A 51 -0.68 6.31 -0.40
CA LEU A 51 -1.18 4.95 -0.55
C LEU A 51 -0.53 4.01 0.47
N GLU A 52 0.79 4.12 0.67
CA GLU A 52 1.53 3.36 1.68
C GLU A 52 0.98 3.58 3.09
N GLU A 53 0.77 4.84 3.50
CA GLU A 53 0.17 5.15 4.79
C GLU A 53 -1.22 4.50 4.95
N LEU A 54 -2.08 4.62 3.94
CA LEU A 54 -3.42 4.03 3.96
C LEU A 54 -3.39 2.50 4.02
N ILE A 55 -2.47 1.86 3.30
CA ILE A 55 -2.27 0.40 3.31
C ILE A 55 -1.80 -0.05 4.70
N ILE A 56 -0.82 0.65 5.29
CA ILE A 56 -0.30 0.34 6.63
C ILE A 56 -1.40 0.46 7.67
N GLU A 57 -2.15 1.57 7.67
CA GLU A 57 -3.26 1.78 8.60
C GLU A 57 -4.36 0.72 8.43
N SER A 58 -4.73 0.40 7.18
CA SER A 58 -5.78 -0.57 6.86
C SER A 58 -5.39 -2.01 7.22
N ALA A 59 -4.12 -2.38 7.03
CA ALA A 59 -3.59 -3.68 7.39
C ALA A 59 -3.44 -3.83 8.92
N ALA A 60 -2.94 -2.78 9.59
CA ALA A 60 -2.84 -2.74 11.04
C ALA A 60 -4.21 -2.90 11.72
N ALA A 61 -5.25 -2.23 11.18
CA ALA A 61 -6.62 -2.36 11.66
C ALA A 61 -7.18 -3.79 11.48
N ARG A 62 -6.64 -4.58 10.54
CA ARG A 62 -7.02 -5.97 10.27
C ARG A 62 -6.09 -7.00 10.91
N HIS A 63 -5.09 -6.56 11.68
CA HIS A 63 -4.05 -7.44 12.23
C HIS A 63 -3.28 -8.26 11.16
N LEU A 64 -3.14 -7.70 9.94
CA LEU A 64 -2.42 -8.34 8.84
C LEU A 64 -0.93 -8.03 8.92
N SER A 65 -0.11 -9.01 8.52
CA SER A 65 1.34 -8.83 8.43
C SER A 65 1.73 -8.24 7.07
N LEU A 66 2.50 -7.16 7.09
CA LEU A 66 3.02 -6.47 5.91
C LEU A 66 4.50 -6.79 5.71
N LEU A 67 4.91 -6.87 4.44
CA LEU A 67 6.31 -6.90 4.02
C LEU A 67 6.75 -5.50 3.60
N LEU A 68 7.75 -4.96 4.29
CA LEU A 68 8.45 -3.74 3.90
C LEU A 68 9.45 -4.04 2.78
N ASP A 69 8.95 -3.98 1.55
CA ASP A 69 9.73 -4.15 0.33
C ASP A 69 10.35 -2.82 -0.11
N VAL A 70 11.37 -2.41 0.64
CA VAL A 70 12.21 -1.26 0.33
C VAL A 70 12.85 -1.48 -1.03
N ARG A 71 12.81 -0.48 -1.93
CA ARG A 71 13.70 -0.48 -3.10
C ARG A 71 15.10 -0.73 -2.57
N GLN A 72 15.80 -1.74 -3.07
CA GLN A 72 17.25 -1.65 -3.07
C GLN A 72 17.53 -0.35 -3.84
N ALA A 73 17.89 0.71 -3.11
CA ALA A 73 18.56 1.84 -3.72
C ALA A 73 19.69 1.21 -4.51
N LYS A 74 19.64 1.33 -5.83
CA LYS A 74 20.63 0.77 -6.75
C LYS A 74 21.99 1.25 -6.22
N GLY A 75 22.64 0.39 -5.44
CA GLY A 75 23.91 0.67 -4.83
C GLY A 75 24.86 0.94 -5.97
N ASP A 76 25.53 2.08 -5.89
CA ASP A 76 26.64 2.47 -6.75
C ASP A 76 27.44 1.23 -7.19
N SER A 77 27.21 0.77 -8.41
CA SER A 77 28.14 -0.12 -9.10
C SER A 77 29.30 0.73 -9.60
N ARG A 78 30.05 1.27 -8.65
CA ARG A 78 31.38 1.84 -8.82
C ARG A 78 32.23 1.28 -7.70
N LEU A 79 32.64 0.04 -7.87
CA LEU A 79 33.86 -0.46 -7.24
C LEU A 79 34.97 -0.41 -8.30
N PRO A 80 36.20 -0.01 -7.91
CA PRO A 80 37.33 0.23 -8.80
C PRO A 80 37.85 -1.02 -9.52
#